data_AF-A0A8S4QUQ8-F1
#
_entry.id   AF-A0A8S4QUQ8-F1
#
_cell.length_a   1.000
_cell.length_b   1.000
_cell.length_c   1.000
_cell.angle_alpha   90.00
_cell.angle_beta   90.00
_cell.angle_gamma   90.00
#
_symmetry.space_group_name_H-M   'P 1'
#
loop_
_entity.id
_entity.type
_entity.pdbx_description
1 polymer ?
#
loop_
_entity_poly.entity_id
_entity_poly.type
_entity_poly.pdbx_seq_one_letter_code
_entity_poly.pdbx_strand_id
1 'polypeptide(L)'
;MDYNSVTENFISKFEIKGKPVYAKILWQYTKGNLFHIKVFSEEHSWSGEFSNAMCTTFGENFDENHEQYSNNVKDALKLKNNMYVYDFLPVEGDSNVMKFYWKRTFVDSTATLVHGFVSVRKDELAGTKNDIIDFLINENKNLSSAVEDDKTKIEILQKDLENWKNEFDKFINMKNSLETSLYGKFVQLLNSKKKRIRELEEHLNDL
;
A
#
# COMPACT_ATOMS: atom_id res chain seq x y z
N MET A 1 -14.88 11.91 -12.22
CA MET A 1 -13.84 11.10 -11.57
C MET A 1 -13.48 11.81 -10.29
N ASP A 2 -13.84 11.21 -9.17
CA ASP A 2 -13.55 11.77 -7.85
C ASP A 2 -12.05 11.78 -7.64
N TYR A 3 -11.46 12.97 -7.64
CA TYR A 3 -10.10 13.19 -7.19
C TYR A 3 -10.11 13.02 -5.66
N ASN A 4 -10.16 11.79 -5.17
CA ASN A 4 -9.65 11.50 -3.84
C ASN A 4 -8.17 11.92 -3.87
N SER A 5 -7.90 13.12 -3.37
CA SER A 5 -6.58 13.75 -3.39
C SER A 5 -5.66 13.02 -2.41
N VAL A 6 -5.24 11.81 -2.78
CA VAL A 6 -4.17 11.11 -2.08
C VAL A 6 -2.91 11.93 -2.32
N THR A 7 -2.60 12.76 -1.34
CA THR A 7 -1.35 13.51 -1.31
C THR A 7 -0.33 12.58 -0.68
N GLU A 8 0.71 12.24 -1.44
CA GLU A 8 1.77 11.38 -0.96
C GLU A 8 3.08 12.15 -0.97
N ASN A 9 3.84 12.06 0.11
CA ASN A 9 5.11 12.74 0.24
C ASN A 9 6.19 11.70 0.55
N PHE A 10 7.26 11.68 -0.23
CA PHE A 10 8.36 10.76 -0.03
C PHE A 10 9.70 11.42 -0.37
N ILE A 11 10.77 10.85 0.19
CA ILE A 11 12.13 11.31 -0.02
C ILE A 11 12.93 10.16 -0.62
N SER A 12 13.67 10.47 -1.67
CA SER A 12 14.53 9.52 -2.37
C SER A 12 15.97 10.03 -2.42
N LYS A 13 16.93 9.11 -2.29
CA LYS A 13 18.36 9.37 -2.42
C LYS A 13 18.85 8.82 -3.76
N PHE A 14 19.25 9.72 -4.65
CA PHE A 14 19.80 9.38 -5.97
C PHE A 14 21.32 9.49 -5.94
N GLU A 15 22.01 8.55 -6.58
CA GLU A 15 23.46 8.63 -6.79
C GLU A 15 23.71 9.16 -8.20
N ILE A 16 24.09 10.43 -8.31
CA ILE A 16 24.30 11.11 -9.60
C ILE A 16 25.78 11.48 -9.72
N LYS A 17 26.48 10.89 -10.70
CA LYS A 17 27.93 11.10 -10.92
C LYS A 17 28.78 10.86 -9.65
N GLY A 18 28.40 9.87 -8.84
CA GLY A 18 29.09 9.52 -7.60
C GLY A 18 28.83 10.47 -6.43
N LYS A 19 27.87 11.39 -6.54
CA LYS A 19 27.44 12.27 -5.44
C LYS A 19 26.00 11.98 -5.04
N PRO A 20 25.69 11.96 -3.73
CA PRO A 20 24.33 11.76 -3.27
C PRO A 20 23.51 13.04 -3.46
N VAL A 21 22.38 12.90 -4.13
CA VAL A 21 21.38 13.94 -4.34
C VAL A 21 20.07 13.48 -3.70
N TYR A 22 19.52 14.28 -2.80
CA TYR A 22 18.25 13.96 -2.15
C TYR A 22 17.14 14.71 -2.85
N ALA A 23 16.00 14.08 -3.09
CA ALA A 23 14.81 14.80 -3.54
C ALA A 23 13.62 14.47 -2.64
N LYS A 24 12.89 15.52 -2.27
CA LYS A 24 11.57 15.43 -1.64
C LYS A 24 10.52 15.61 -2.72
N ILE A 25 9.63 14.64 -2.86
CA ILE A 25 8.58 14.64 -3.86
C ILE A 25 7.23 14.72 -3.13
N LEU A 26 6.49 15.79 -3.41
CA LEU A 26 5.10 15.94 -3.00
C LEU A 26 4.21 15.58 -4.19
N TRP A 27 3.76 14.34 -4.20
CA TRP A 27 2.83 13.81 -5.19
C TRP A 27 1.41 14.26 -4.86
N GLN A 28 0.83 15.11 -5.70
CA GLN A 28 -0.49 15.67 -5.48
C GLN A 28 -1.20 15.75 -6.82
N TYR A 29 -2.15 14.85 -7.04
CA TYR A 29 -3.02 14.89 -8.22
C TYR A 29 -3.94 16.12 -8.15
N THR A 30 -3.47 17.23 -8.71
CA THR A 30 -4.25 18.46 -8.90
C THR A 30 -4.65 18.59 -10.36
N LYS A 31 -5.56 19.52 -10.69
CA LYS A 31 -5.96 19.75 -12.09
C LYS A 31 -4.79 20.22 -12.99
N GLY A 32 -3.75 20.84 -12.43
CA GLY A 32 -2.61 21.36 -13.18
C GLY A 32 -1.32 20.55 -13.02
N ASN A 33 -1.02 20.15 -11.78
CA ASN A 33 0.24 19.52 -11.41
C ASN A 33 0.05 18.07 -10.96
N LEU A 34 1.03 17.23 -11.31
CA LEU A 34 1.12 15.84 -10.89
C LEU A 34 1.93 15.71 -9.59
N PHE A 35 3.07 16.40 -9.53
CA PHE A 35 3.90 16.46 -8.33
C PHE A 35 4.76 17.72 -8.29
N HIS A 36 5.17 18.09 -7.08
CA HIS A 36 6.23 19.07 -6.83
C HIS A 36 7.48 18.31 -6.36
N ILE A 37 8.65 18.77 -6.80
CA ILE A 37 9.94 18.20 -6.45
C ILE A 37 10.83 19.29 -5.87
N LYS A 38 11.48 18.97 -4.75
CA LYS A 38 12.55 19.77 -4.19
C LYS A 38 13.81 18.92 -4.10
N VAL A 39 14.84 19.29 -4.86
CA VAL A 39 16.13 18.61 -4.92
C VAL A 39 17.09 19.33 -3.99
N PHE A 40 17.87 18.56 -3.23
CA PHE A 40 18.83 19.04 -2.26
C PHE A 40 20.21 18.46 -2.56
N SER A 41 21.19 19.34 -2.67
CA SER A 41 22.61 19.02 -2.69
C SER A 41 23.26 19.46 -1.36
N GLU A 42 24.58 19.46 -1.27
CA GLU A 42 25.30 19.79 -0.04
C GLU A 42 24.97 21.19 0.50
N GLU A 43 24.91 22.19 -0.38
CA GLU A 43 24.77 23.61 0.01
C GLU A 43 23.60 24.33 -0.68
N HIS A 44 22.86 23.61 -1.52
CA HIS A 44 21.89 24.22 -2.43
C HIS A 44 20.62 23.38 -2.51
N SER A 45 19.49 24.06 -2.71
CA SER A 45 18.23 23.41 -3.06
C SER A 45 17.63 24.01 -4.33
N TRP A 46 16.87 23.18 -5.04
CA TRP A 46 16.14 23.57 -6.23
C TRP A 46 14.71 23.03 -6.14
N SER A 47 13.75 23.87 -6.51
CA SER A 47 12.32 23.50 -6.53
C SER A 47 11.78 23.50 -7.95
N GLY A 48 10.88 22.58 -8.25
CA GLY A 48 10.18 22.52 -9.52
C GLY A 48 8.87 21.77 -9.42
N GLU A 49 8.11 21.82 -10.51
CA GLU A 49 6.80 21.20 -10.64
C GLU A 49 6.73 20.42 -11.95
N PHE A 50 6.01 19.31 -11.93
CA PHE A 50 5.73 18.51 -13.11
C PHE A 50 4.23 18.49 -13.36
N SER A 51 3.82 19.01 -14.51
CA SER A 51 2.40 19.20 -14.84
C SER A 51 1.77 17.96 -15.46
N ASN A 52 0.43 17.86 -15.40
CA ASN A 52 -0.29 16.80 -16.11
C ASN A 52 -0.13 16.93 -17.64
N ALA A 53 0.03 18.16 -18.15
CA ALA A 53 0.32 18.39 -19.56
C ALA A 53 1.67 17.76 -19.96
N MET A 54 2.71 17.93 -19.14
CA MET A 54 4.00 17.26 -19.36
C MET A 54 3.85 15.75 -19.29
N CYS A 55 3.08 15.23 -18.33
CA CYS A 55 2.78 13.80 -18.21
C CYS A 55 2.21 13.23 -19.51
N THR A 56 1.18 13.88 -20.08
CA THR A 56 0.58 13.47 -21.36
C THR A 56 1.58 13.55 -22.51
N THR A 57 2.29 14.68 -22.67
CA THR A 57 3.25 14.85 -23.77
C THR A 57 4.40 13.83 -23.72
N PHE A 58 4.91 13.52 -22.53
CA PHE A 58 5.92 12.47 -22.41
C PHE A 58 5.31 11.08 -22.64
N GLY A 59 4.13 10.78 -22.09
CA GLY A 59 3.44 9.51 -22.30
C GLY A 59 3.20 9.20 -23.78
N GLU A 60 2.77 10.19 -24.57
CA GLU A 60 2.60 10.07 -26.03
C GLU A 60 3.89 9.66 -26.76
N ASN A 61 5.06 10.16 -26.31
CA ASN A 61 6.35 9.79 -26.90
C ASN A 61 6.75 8.32 -26.62
N PHE A 62 6.13 7.69 -25.62
CA PHE A 62 6.41 6.31 -25.21
C PHE A 62 5.25 5.35 -25.49
N ASP A 63 4.19 5.81 -26.15
CA ASP A 63 2.94 5.05 -26.34
C ASP A 63 2.35 4.55 -25.01
N GLU A 64 2.54 5.33 -23.94
CA GLU A 64 2.02 5.06 -22.60
C GLU A 64 0.84 6.01 -22.31
N ASN A 65 -0.28 5.46 -21.79
CA ASN A 65 -1.38 6.32 -21.36
C ASN A 65 -1.00 7.13 -20.11
N HIS A 66 -1.78 8.17 -19.81
CA HIS A 66 -1.48 9.09 -18.70
C HIS A 66 -1.31 8.38 -17.34
N GLU A 67 -2.13 7.38 -17.04
CA GLU A 67 -2.05 6.64 -15.77
C GLU A 67 -0.80 5.75 -15.72
N GLN A 68 -0.50 5.06 -16.82
CA GLN A 68 0.66 4.18 -16.96
C GLN A 68 1.96 4.97 -16.85
N TYR A 69 2.10 6.06 -17.61
CA TYR A 69 3.28 6.91 -17.54
C TYR A 69 3.45 7.55 -16.16
N SER A 70 2.36 8.05 -15.58
CA SER A 70 2.33 8.59 -14.21
C SER A 70 2.84 7.58 -13.17
N ASN A 71 2.36 6.33 -13.22
CA ASN A 71 2.81 5.26 -12.33
C ASN A 71 4.28 4.90 -12.57
N ASN A 72 4.72 4.84 -13.83
CA ASN A 72 6.11 4.57 -14.17
C ASN A 72 7.06 5.66 -13.65
N VAL A 73 6.67 6.93 -13.76
CA VAL A 73 7.41 8.07 -13.19
C VAL A 73 7.43 7.97 -11.66
N LYS A 74 6.31 7.62 -11.04
CA LYS A 74 6.24 7.44 -9.59
C LYS A 74 7.17 6.34 -9.09
N ASP A 75 7.20 5.21 -9.76
CA ASP A 75 8.09 4.08 -9.42
C ASP A 75 9.56 4.42 -9.67
N ALA A 76 9.86 5.17 -10.74
CA ALA A 76 11.19 5.71 -10.99
C ALA A 76 11.62 6.64 -9.85
N LEU A 77 10.78 7.59 -9.43
CA LEU A 77 11.14 8.53 -8.36
C LEU A 77 11.23 7.87 -6.98
N LYS A 78 10.50 6.77 -6.75
CA LYS A 78 10.60 5.96 -5.52
C LYS A 78 11.74 4.92 -5.52
N LEU A 79 12.54 4.86 -6.58
CA LEU A 79 13.63 3.88 -6.73
C LEU A 79 13.15 2.43 -6.61
N LYS A 80 11.91 2.14 -7.02
CA LYS A 80 11.36 0.77 -6.99
C LYS A 80 11.86 -0.09 -8.15
N ASN A 81 12.44 0.53 -9.17
CA ASN A 81 12.87 -0.13 -10.39
C ASN A 81 14.33 0.22 -10.72
N ASN A 82 15.17 -0.81 -10.79
CA ASN A 82 16.61 -0.69 -11.08
C ASN A 82 16.93 -0.39 -12.55
N MET A 83 15.91 -0.34 -13.42
CA MET A 83 16.05 0.04 -14.83
C MET A 83 16.19 1.56 -15.01
N TYR A 84 16.16 2.36 -13.94
CA TYR A 84 16.29 3.81 -14.04
C TYR A 84 17.66 4.30 -13.60
N VAL A 85 18.23 5.19 -14.41
CA VAL A 85 19.41 6.00 -14.09
C VAL A 85 19.04 7.47 -14.16
N TYR A 86 19.74 8.29 -13.38
CA TYR A 86 19.36 9.69 -13.15
C TYR A 86 20.49 10.62 -13.52
N ASP A 87 20.13 11.79 -14.03
CA ASP A 87 21.07 12.86 -14.34
C ASP A 87 20.55 14.19 -13.83
N PHE A 88 21.47 15.07 -13.46
CA PHE A 88 21.17 16.41 -13.00
C PHE A 88 22.13 17.39 -13.67
N LEU A 89 21.61 18.20 -14.60
CA LEU A 89 22.40 19.03 -15.50
C LEU A 89 21.85 20.47 -15.57
N PRO A 90 22.69 21.50 -15.68
CA PRO A 90 22.23 22.88 -15.89
C PRO A 90 21.58 23.05 -17.26
N VAL A 91 20.64 23.99 -17.36
CA VAL A 91 20.07 24.40 -18.65
C VAL A 91 21.03 25.37 -19.33
N GLU A 92 21.29 25.14 -20.64
CA GLU A 92 22.11 26.05 -21.44
C GLU A 92 21.52 27.47 -21.41
N GLY A 93 22.30 28.44 -20.93
CA GLY A 93 21.90 29.84 -20.85
C GLY A 93 21.28 30.29 -19.52
N ASP A 94 20.98 29.39 -18.58
CA ASP A 94 20.49 29.76 -17.23
C ASP A 94 21.11 28.85 -16.16
N SER A 95 22.14 29.35 -15.47
CA SER A 95 22.81 28.63 -14.38
C SER A 95 21.94 28.41 -13.14
N ASN A 96 20.81 29.12 -13.03
CA ASN A 96 19.88 28.97 -11.91
C ASN A 96 18.83 27.88 -12.17
N VAL A 97 18.72 27.37 -13.39
CA VAL A 97 17.79 26.29 -13.74
C VAL A 97 18.56 25.02 -14.04
N MET A 98 18.19 23.94 -13.35
CA MET A 98 18.72 22.61 -13.56
C MET A 98 17.61 21.71 -14.09
N LYS A 99 17.95 20.67 -14.84
CA LYS A 99 17.04 19.61 -15.25
C LYS A 99 17.41 18.33 -14.53
N PHE A 100 16.42 17.75 -13.85
CA PHE A 100 16.50 16.43 -13.26
C PHE A 100 15.88 15.43 -14.24
N TYR A 101 16.68 14.46 -14.69
CA TYR A 101 16.31 13.46 -15.68
C TYR A 101 16.14 12.10 -15.03
N TRP A 102 15.15 11.34 -15.48
CA TRP A 102 15.05 9.90 -15.26
C TRP A 102 15.12 9.20 -16.61
N LYS A 103 16.08 8.29 -16.75
CA LYS A 103 16.38 7.58 -18.00
C LYS A 103 16.19 6.09 -17.78
N ARG A 104 15.55 5.40 -18.73
CA ARG A 104 15.45 3.94 -18.73
C ARG A 104 16.72 3.34 -19.34
N THR A 105 17.27 2.32 -18.71
CA THR A 105 18.31 1.46 -19.28
C THR A 105 17.65 0.32 -20.04
N PHE A 106 18.28 -0.11 -21.12
CA PHE A 106 17.85 -1.32 -21.82
C PHE A 106 18.54 -2.53 -21.20
N VAL A 107 17.81 -3.63 -21.12
CA VAL A 107 18.36 -4.91 -20.65
C VAL A 107 19.54 -5.29 -21.54
N ASP A 108 20.66 -5.66 -20.91
CA ASP A 108 21.91 -6.06 -21.57
C ASP A 108 22.60 -4.99 -22.43
N SER A 109 22.31 -3.69 -22.19
CA SER A 109 22.94 -2.58 -22.92
C SER A 109 23.28 -1.41 -22.01
N THR A 110 24.34 -0.68 -22.35
CA THR A 110 24.69 0.60 -21.71
C THR A 110 23.89 1.77 -22.29
N ALA A 111 23.06 1.53 -23.30
CA ALA A 111 22.21 2.58 -23.87
C ALA A 111 21.15 3.01 -22.85
N THR A 112 20.95 4.32 -22.75
CA THR A 112 19.95 4.94 -21.88
C THR A 112 19.01 5.79 -22.71
N LEU A 113 17.72 5.72 -22.41
CA LEU A 113 16.68 6.51 -23.06
C LEU A 113 16.07 7.47 -22.05
N VAL A 114 16.03 8.76 -22.37
CA VAL A 114 15.41 9.78 -21.51
C VAL A 114 13.91 9.53 -21.46
N HIS A 115 13.44 8.96 -20.35
CA HIS A 115 12.02 8.69 -20.14
C HIS A 115 11.27 9.97 -19.76
N GLY A 116 11.93 10.89 -19.06
CA GLY A 116 11.43 12.24 -18.84
C GLY A 116 12.40 13.12 -18.05
N PHE A 117 12.01 14.38 -17.87
CA PHE A 117 12.73 15.32 -17.04
C PHE A 117 11.82 16.36 -16.41
N VAL A 118 12.31 16.99 -15.34
CA VAL A 118 11.68 18.14 -14.71
C VAL A 118 12.71 19.26 -14.54
N SER A 119 12.32 20.47 -14.91
CA SER A 119 13.14 21.67 -14.69
C SER A 119 12.93 22.17 -13.27
N VAL A 120 14.01 22.37 -12.53
CA VAL A 120 14.02 22.89 -11.16
C VAL A 120 14.84 24.17 -11.09
N ARG A 121 14.33 25.17 -10.38
CA ARG A 121 14.99 26.47 -10.19
C ARG A 121 15.65 26.52 -8.82
N LYS A 122 16.84 27.12 -8.76
CA LYS A 122 17.59 27.31 -7.51
C LYS A 122 16.77 28.18 -6.55
N ASP A 123 16.61 27.72 -5.31
CA ASP A 123 15.89 28.46 -4.28
C ASP A 123 16.75 29.63 -3.77
N GLU A 124 16.14 30.78 -3.48
CA GLU A 124 16.83 31.94 -2.89
C GLU A 124 17.36 31.65 -1.49
N LEU A 125 16.56 30.93 -0.70
CA LEU A 125 16.94 30.37 0.59
C LEU A 125 17.11 28.87 0.41
N ALA A 126 18.36 28.39 0.51
CA ALA A 126 18.63 26.97 0.45
C ALA A 126 17.87 26.26 1.57
N GLY A 127 16.93 25.38 1.19
CA GLY A 127 16.32 24.44 2.12
C GLY A 127 17.42 23.63 2.76
N THR A 128 17.43 23.59 4.09
CA THR A 128 18.53 22.95 4.81
C THR A 128 18.28 21.45 4.82
N LYS A 129 19.34 20.62 4.81
CA LYS A 129 19.21 19.16 5.03
C LYS A 129 18.44 18.83 6.32
N ASN A 130 18.41 19.75 7.28
CA ASN A 130 17.59 19.67 8.48
C ASN A 130 16.10 19.51 8.15
N ASP A 131 15.57 20.17 7.11
CA ASP A 131 14.17 20.01 6.69
C ASP A 131 13.85 18.57 6.26
N ILE A 132 14.82 17.90 5.62
CA ILE A 132 14.72 16.48 5.27
C ILE A 132 14.78 15.63 6.54
N ILE A 133 15.73 15.92 7.44
CA ILE A 133 15.91 15.17 8.68
C ILE A 133 14.66 15.26 9.56
N ASP A 134 14.12 16.46 9.77
CA ASP A 134 12.90 16.69 10.55
C ASP A 134 11.71 15.96 9.94
N PHE A 135 11.58 15.99 8.60
CA PHE A 135 10.56 15.20 7.91
C PHE A 135 10.73 13.70 8.15
N LEU A 136 11.94 13.17 7.98
CA LEU A 136 12.22 11.74 8.18
C LEU A 136 12.00 11.30 9.64
N ILE A 137 12.35 12.14 10.61
CA ILE A 137 12.12 11.89 12.04
C ILE A 137 10.62 11.84 12.32
N ASN A 138 9.86 12.81 11.82
CA ASN A 138 8.41 12.85 12.01
C ASN A 138 7.73 11.65 11.34
N GLU A 139 8.15 11.31 10.12
CA GLU A 139 7.61 10.16 9.41
C GLU A 139 7.92 8.85 10.13
N ASN A 140 9.15 8.67 10.62
CA ASN A 140 9.52 7.50 11.41
C ASN A 140 8.70 7.39 12.69
N LYS A 141 8.48 8.52 13.39
CA LYS A 141 7.62 8.56 14.58
C LYS A 141 6.18 8.13 14.26
N ASN A 142 5.62 8.64 13.17
CA ASN A 142 4.26 8.30 12.72
C ASN A 142 4.16 6.82 12.35
N LEU A 143 5.11 6.30 11.57
CA LEU A 143 5.17 4.90 11.19
C LEU A 143 5.33 3.99 12.41
N SER A 144 6.18 4.38 13.37
CA SER A 144 6.36 3.63 14.62
C SER A 144 5.08 3.59 15.45
N SER A 145 4.34 4.70 15.55
CA SER A 145 3.03 4.74 16.22
C SER A 145 2.02 3.85 15.51
N ALA A 146 1.94 3.92 14.18
CA ALA A 146 1.01 3.09 13.41
C ALA A 146 1.32 1.60 13.55
N VAL A 147 2.60 1.21 13.58
CA VAL A 147 3.02 -0.17 13.83
C VAL A 147 2.57 -0.65 15.22
N GLU A 148 2.68 0.19 16.24
CA GLU A 148 2.27 -0.16 17.60
C GLU A 148 0.74 -0.28 17.73
N ASP A 149 0.00 0.63 17.09
CA ASP A 149 -1.46 0.58 17.02
C ASP A 149 -1.92 -0.70 16.31
N ASP A 150 -1.28 -1.07 15.19
CA ASP A 150 -1.62 -2.27 14.44
C ASP A 150 -1.26 -3.55 15.19
N LYS A 151 -0.14 -3.58 15.93
CA LYS A 151 0.16 -4.70 16.85
C LYS A 151 -0.92 -4.85 17.91
N THR A 152 -1.33 -3.75 18.54
CA THR A 152 -2.38 -3.77 19.56
C THR A 152 -3.68 -4.31 18.99
N LYS A 153 -4.07 -3.89 17.78
CA LYS A 153 -5.24 -4.45 17.08
C LYS A 153 -5.10 -5.94 16.80
N ILE A 154 -3.93 -6.39 16.36
CA ILE A 154 -3.67 -7.81 16.12
C ILE A 154 -3.85 -8.62 17.42
N GLU A 155 -3.31 -8.15 18.53
CA GLU A 155 -3.45 -8.82 19.83
C GLU A 155 -4.92 -8.91 20.27
N ILE A 156 -5.68 -7.83 20.12
CA ILE A 156 -7.13 -7.82 20.39
C ILE A 156 -7.85 -8.83 19.51
N LEU A 157 -7.61 -8.81 18.19
CA LEU A 157 -8.26 -9.73 17.25
C LEU A 157 -7.90 -11.20 17.53
N GLN A 158 -6.65 -11.48 17.93
CA GLN A 158 -6.23 -12.82 18.32
C GLN A 158 -6.96 -13.29 19.58
N LYS A 159 -7.10 -12.41 20.58
CA LYS A 159 -7.86 -12.71 21.79
C LYS A 159 -9.33 -12.96 21.49
N ASP A 160 -9.95 -12.14 20.65
CA ASP A 160 -11.33 -12.31 20.25
C ASP A 160 -11.53 -13.62 19.50
N LEU A 161 -10.64 -13.94 18.56
CA LEU A 161 -10.66 -15.20 17.82
C LEU A 161 -10.58 -16.41 18.75
N GLU A 162 -9.75 -16.34 19.80
CA GLU A 162 -9.66 -17.40 20.80
C GLU A 162 -10.93 -17.49 21.65
N ASN A 163 -11.54 -16.36 22.03
CA ASN A 163 -12.83 -16.36 22.72
C ASN A 163 -13.93 -17.00 21.86
N TRP A 164 -13.99 -16.65 20.57
CA TRP A 164 -14.95 -17.23 19.62
C TRP A 164 -14.79 -18.73 19.46
N LYS A 165 -13.55 -19.23 19.38
CA LYS A 165 -13.28 -20.68 19.36
C LYS A 165 -13.83 -21.37 20.61
N ASN A 166 -13.54 -20.81 21.78
CA ASN A 166 -14.01 -21.38 23.05
C ASN A 166 -15.54 -21.39 23.16
N GLU A 167 -16.21 -20.32 22.75
CA GLU A 167 -17.68 -20.28 22.70
C GLU A 167 -18.26 -21.24 21.66
N PHE A 168 -17.59 -21.41 20.51
CA PHE A 168 -17.98 -22.37 19.49
C PHE A 168 -17.87 -23.82 19.98
N ASP A 169 -16.80 -24.17 20.70
CA ASP A 169 -16.65 -25.49 21.31
C ASP A 169 -17.74 -25.78 22.36
N LYS A 170 -18.08 -24.79 23.19
CA LYS A 170 -19.22 -24.90 24.12
C LYS A 170 -20.53 -25.12 23.37
N PHE A 171 -20.75 -24.39 22.28
CA PHE A 171 -21.95 -24.54 21.45
C PHE A 171 -22.04 -25.94 20.83
N ILE A 172 -20.94 -26.48 20.29
CA ILE A 172 -20.89 -27.87 19.77
C ILE A 172 -21.24 -28.86 20.88
N ASN A 173 -20.65 -28.71 22.06
CA ASN A 173 -20.92 -29.60 23.19
C ASN A 173 -22.40 -29.55 23.61
N MET A 174 -22.98 -28.35 23.69
CA MET A 174 -24.40 -28.18 23.98
C MET A 174 -25.29 -28.81 22.92
N LYS A 175 -24.97 -28.62 21.64
CA LYS A 175 -25.67 -29.24 20.51
C LYS A 175 -25.64 -30.76 20.61
N ASN A 176 -24.47 -31.36 20.81
CA ASN A 176 -24.29 -32.81 20.91
C ASN A 176 -25.04 -33.41 22.11
N SER A 177 -25.03 -32.72 23.26
CA SER A 177 -25.78 -33.11 24.45
C SER A 177 -27.29 -33.10 24.18
N LEU A 178 -27.78 -32.06 23.51
CA LEU A 178 -29.18 -31.90 23.14
C LEU A 178 -29.63 -32.98 22.14
N GLU A 179 -28.84 -33.25 21.10
CA GLU A 179 -29.07 -34.34 20.15
C GLU A 179 -29.15 -35.69 20.87
N THR A 180 -28.19 -36.00 21.74
CA THR A 180 -28.16 -37.25 22.52
C THR A 180 -29.41 -37.40 23.40
N SER A 181 -29.82 -36.31 24.07
CA SER A 181 -31.03 -36.29 24.90
C SER A 181 -32.31 -36.52 24.08
N LEU A 182 -32.43 -35.88 22.92
CA LEU A 182 -33.56 -36.06 22.00
C LEU A 182 -33.62 -37.47 21.43
N TYR A 183 -32.50 -38.01 20.96
CA TYR A 183 -32.44 -39.40 20.49
C TYR A 183 -32.83 -40.39 21.59
N GLY A 184 -32.34 -40.18 22.83
CA GLY A 184 -32.70 -40.99 23.99
C GLY A 184 -34.22 -41.00 24.24
N LYS A 185 -34.85 -39.82 24.26
CA LYS A 185 -36.32 -39.69 24.42
C LYS A 185 -37.09 -40.36 23.28
N PHE A 186 -36.61 -40.22 22.05
CA PHE A 186 -37.24 -40.83 20.88
C PHE A 186 -37.20 -42.36 20.95
N VAL A 187 -36.06 -42.94 21.35
CA VAL A 187 -35.92 -44.39 21.56
C VAL A 187 -36.84 -44.88 22.68
N GLN A 188 -36.94 -44.15 23.80
CA GLN A 188 -37.87 -44.48 24.89
C GLN A 188 -39.32 -44.52 24.41
N LEU A 189 -39.75 -43.52 23.62
CA LEU A 189 -41.08 -43.47 23.01
C LEU A 189 -41.32 -44.67 22.07
N LEU A 190 -40.35 -44.97 21.21
CA LEU A 190 -40.41 -46.13 20.30
C LEU A 190 -40.55 -47.45 21.07
N ASN A 191 -39.77 -47.64 22.12
CA ASN A 191 -39.82 -48.84 22.95
C ASN A 191 -41.16 -48.96 23.69
N SER A 192 -41.69 -47.86 24.21
CA SER A 192 -43.02 -47.82 24.83
C SER A 192 -44.11 -48.22 23.82
N LYS A 193 -44.07 -47.66 22.60
CA LYS A 193 -44.99 -48.04 21.51
C LYS A 193 -44.85 -49.52 21.12
N LYS A 194 -43.62 -50.04 20.95
CA LYS A 194 -43.36 -51.46 20.65
C LYS A 194 -43.85 -52.40 21.76
N LYS A 195 -43.71 -52.00 23.02
CA LYS A 195 -44.25 -52.75 24.16
C LYS A 195 -45.77 -52.81 24.08
N ARG A 196 -46.41 -51.67 23.84
CA ARG A 196 -47.87 -51.59 23.74
C ARG A 196 -48.44 -52.43 22.58
N ILE A 197 -47.76 -52.45 21.44
CA ILE A 197 -48.14 -53.30 20.30
C ILE A 197 -48.09 -54.78 20.70
N ARG A 198 -46.99 -55.24 21.33
CA ARG A 198 -46.86 -56.63 21.79
C ARG A 198 -47.96 -57.02 22.79
N GLU A 199 -48.27 -56.15 23.75
CA GLU A 199 -49.37 -56.39 24.71
C GLU A 199 -50.72 -56.56 23.98
N LEU A 200 -50.98 -55.76 22.94
CA LEU A 200 -52.21 -55.87 22.14
C LEU A 200 -52.24 -57.14 21.28
N GLU A 201 -51.09 -57.54 20.71
CA GLU A 201 -50.96 -58.78 19.93
C GLU A 201 -51.13 -60.04 20.79
N GLU A 202 -50.58 -60.06 22.01
CA GLU A 202 -50.79 -61.15 22.97
C GLU A 202 -52.27 -61.31 23.34
N HIS A 203 -52.95 -60.20 23.67
CA HIS A 203 -54.39 -60.21 23.95
C HIS A 203 -55.26 -60.68 22.78
N LEU A 204 -54.80 -60.50 21.55
CA LEU A 204 -55.50 -60.93 20.34
C LEU A 204 -55.29 -62.41 20.03
N ASN A 205 -54.15 -62.98 20.44
CA ASN A 205 -53.84 -64.41 20.26
C ASN A 205 -54.39 -65.30 21.38
N ASP A 206 -54.69 -64.73 22.55
CA ASP A 206 -55.35 -65.42 23.68
C ASP A 206 -56.89 -65.48 23.56
N LEU A 207 -57.44 -65.00 22.44
CA LEU A 207 -58.88 -64.88 22.13
C LEU A 207 -59.27 -65.86 21.02
#